data_AF-A0A182SIJ9-F1
#
_entry.id   AF-A0A182SIJ9-F1
#
_cell.length_a   1.000
_cell.length_b   1.000
_cell.length_c   1.000
_cell.angle_alpha   90.00
_cell.angle_beta   90.00
_cell.angle_gamma   90.00
#
_symmetry.space_group_name_H-M   'P 1'
#
loop_
_entity.id
_entity.type
_entity.pdbx_description
1 polymer ?
#
loop_
_entity_poly.entity_id
_entity_poly.type
_entity_poly.pdbx_seq_one_letter_code
_entity_poly.pdbx_strand_id
1 'polypeptide(L)'
;MLEDDGVWQCEAENARGFFFNGRPIKLIVLDPPKEPYLLIDSRRLDAGNMFIPVKENSELALACVSEGGNPKPTLTWEVLLSPGIDRHAQKISSEVLELQEIKKDKDKEPYKINAGAISEVKLPAVFRVHHNARILCIMEHPTLKVRQNASILLDVQ
;
A
#
# COMPACT_ATOMS: atom_id res chain seq x y z
N MET A 1 22.00 12.05 4.91
CA MET A 1 21.39 12.56 3.65
C MET A 1 19.93 12.99 3.78
N LEU A 2 19.15 12.43 4.72
CA LEU A 2 17.78 12.91 5.01
C LEU A 2 17.75 14.17 5.91
N GLU A 3 18.90 14.74 6.20
CA GLU A 3 19.07 15.84 7.17
C GLU A 3 18.47 17.17 6.66
N ASP A 4 18.37 17.34 5.34
CA ASP A 4 17.77 18.53 4.73
C ASP A 4 16.23 18.46 4.71
N ASP A 5 15.63 17.30 4.99
CA ASP A 5 14.17 17.14 5.05
C ASP A 5 13.59 17.89 6.24
N GLY A 6 12.82 18.94 5.97
CA GLY A 6 12.49 19.90 7.01
C GLY A 6 11.61 21.03 6.54
N VAL A 7 11.10 21.80 7.51
CA VAL A 7 10.44 23.07 7.23
C VAL A 7 11.49 24.16 7.32
N TRP A 8 11.72 24.83 6.20
CA TRP A 8 12.70 25.90 6.03
C TRP A 8 12.01 27.25 5.97
N GLN A 9 12.64 28.28 6.53
CA GLN A 9 12.11 29.64 6.53
C GLN A 9 13.25 30.63 6.30
N CYS A 10 12.99 31.66 5.48
CA CYS A 10 13.92 32.76 5.29
C CYS A 10 13.74 33.79 6.41
N GLU A 11 14.83 34.27 6.99
CA GLU A 11 14.86 35.42 7.90
C GLU A 11 15.76 36.50 7.30
N ALA A 12 15.32 37.75 7.35
CA ALA A 12 16.07 38.90 6.85
C ALA A 12 15.97 40.09 7.81
N GLU A 13 17.10 40.76 8.06
CA GLU A 13 17.18 41.97 8.86
C GLU A 13 17.19 43.20 7.93
N ASN A 14 16.38 44.22 8.25
CA ASN A 14 16.40 45.49 7.51
C ASN A 14 17.44 46.49 8.05
N ALA A 15 17.67 47.58 7.33
CA ALA A 15 18.65 48.61 7.71
C ALA A 15 18.36 49.34 9.04
N ARG A 16 17.19 49.09 9.67
CA ARG A 16 16.80 49.64 10.97
C ARG A 16 16.86 48.59 12.10
N GLY A 17 17.36 47.38 11.83
CA GLY A 17 17.48 46.30 12.80
C GLY A 17 16.19 45.51 13.06
N PHE A 18 15.17 45.62 12.18
CA PHE A 18 13.96 44.81 12.27
C PHE A 18 14.09 43.52 11.45
N PHE A 19 13.74 42.39 12.05
CA PHE A 19 13.70 41.09 11.40
C PHE A 19 12.34 40.83 10.73
N PHE A 20 12.39 40.24 9.54
CA PHE A 20 11.23 39.78 8.77
C PHE A 20 11.40 38.30 8.43
N ASN A 21 10.34 37.55 8.66
CA ASN A 21 10.29 36.12 8.36
C ASN A 21 9.44 35.86 7.10
N GLY A 22 10.01 35.11 6.16
CA GLY A 22 9.31 34.62 4.99
C GLY A 22 8.29 33.54 5.33
N ARG A 23 7.54 33.06 4.33
CA ARG A 23 6.64 31.91 4.52
C ARG A 23 7.46 30.62 4.69
N PRO A 24 7.14 29.76 5.67
CA PRO A 24 7.78 28.44 5.78
C PRO A 24 7.50 27.56 4.56
N ILE A 25 8.49 26.77 4.13
CA ILE A 25 8.43 25.83 3.00
C ILE A 25 8.88 24.46 3.48
N LYS A 26 8.15 23.40 3.13
CA LYS A 26 8.55 22.02 3.42
C LYS A 26 9.46 21.49 2.29
N LEU A 27 10.73 21.24 2.60
CA LEU A 27 11.63 20.46 1.76
C LEU A 27 11.46 18.98 2.09
N ILE A 28 11.31 18.14 1.07
CA ILE A 28 11.22 16.69 1.21
C ILE A 28 12.38 16.08 0.43
N VAL A 29 13.24 15.32 1.12
CA VAL A 29 14.35 14.60 0.48
C VAL A 29 13.84 13.22 0.08
N LEU A 30 13.77 12.95 -1.22
CA LEU A 30 13.19 11.70 -1.68
C LEU A 30 14.11 10.51 -1.43
N ASP A 31 13.56 9.44 -0.83
CA ASP A 31 14.24 8.15 -0.62
C ASP A 31 13.37 7.04 -1.21
N PRO A 32 13.86 6.15 -2.08
CA PRO A 32 13.03 5.10 -2.65
C PRO A 32 12.66 4.01 -1.62
N PRO A 33 11.41 3.53 -1.65
CA PRO A 33 11.03 2.33 -0.91
C PRO A 33 11.57 1.06 -1.56
N LYS A 34 11.59 -0.04 -0.80
CA LYS A 34 11.82 -1.39 -1.33
C LYS A 34 10.57 -1.95 -2.00
N GLU A 35 10.74 -2.96 -2.85
CA GLU A 35 9.64 -3.68 -3.47
C GLU A 35 8.65 -4.22 -2.43
N PRO A 36 7.33 -4.13 -2.70
CA PRO A 36 6.33 -4.58 -1.75
C PRO A 36 6.35 -6.10 -1.64
N TYR A 37 5.94 -6.61 -0.48
CA TYR A 37 5.72 -8.04 -0.28
C TYR A 37 4.46 -8.28 0.55
N LEU A 38 3.90 -9.47 0.38
CA LEU A 38 2.65 -9.87 1.02
C LEU A 38 2.91 -10.72 2.27
N LEU A 39 2.06 -10.53 3.27
CA LEU A 39 1.96 -11.36 4.45
C LEU A 39 0.58 -12.03 4.53
N ILE A 40 0.56 -13.28 4.95
CA ILE A 40 -0.64 -13.99 5.43
C ILE A 40 -0.32 -14.47 6.84
N ASP A 41 -1.22 -14.20 7.80
CA ASP A 41 -1.01 -14.56 9.21
C ASP A 41 0.35 -14.08 9.76
N SER A 42 0.74 -12.86 9.38
CA SER A 42 2.04 -12.23 9.72
C SER A 42 3.28 -12.95 9.19
N ARG A 43 3.13 -13.90 8.25
CA ARG A 43 4.24 -14.60 7.60
C ARG A 43 4.42 -14.10 6.18
N ARG A 44 5.67 -13.81 5.82
CA ARG A 44 6.02 -13.38 4.46
C ARG A 44 5.82 -14.53 3.50
N LEU A 45 5.16 -14.24 2.39
CA LEU A 45 5.06 -15.17 1.27
C LEU A 45 6.37 -15.16 0.48
N ASP A 46 6.91 -16.35 0.23
CA ASP A 46 8.07 -16.51 -0.63
C ASP A 46 7.69 -16.17 -2.08
N ALA A 47 8.59 -15.52 -2.82
CA ALA A 47 8.34 -15.12 -4.21
C ALA A 47 7.99 -16.29 -5.14
N GLY A 48 8.36 -17.53 -4.77
CA GLY A 48 8.02 -18.74 -5.51
C GLY A 48 6.64 -19.33 -5.20
N ASN A 49 6.00 -18.94 -4.08
CA ASN A 49 4.73 -19.50 -3.64
C ASN A 49 3.58 -18.51 -3.86
N MET A 50 3.22 -18.33 -5.13
CA MET A 50 2.14 -17.41 -5.53
C MET A 50 0.74 -18.04 -5.40
N PHE A 51 0.62 -19.35 -5.21
CA PHE A 51 -0.66 -20.05 -5.11
C PHE A 51 -1.06 -20.26 -3.66
N ILE A 52 -2.15 -19.63 -3.24
CA ILE A 52 -2.64 -19.71 -1.87
C ILE A 52 -3.89 -20.58 -1.85
N PRO A 53 -3.85 -21.77 -1.21
CA PRO A 53 -5.04 -22.58 -1.01
C PRO A 53 -5.94 -21.90 0.02
N VAL A 54 -7.21 -21.70 -0.33
CA VAL A 54 -8.20 -21.04 0.53
C VAL A 54 -9.51 -21.81 0.47
N LYS A 55 -10.17 -21.95 1.63
CA LYS A 55 -11.43 -22.69 1.72
C LYS A 55 -12.60 -21.81 1.26
N GLU A 56 -13.56 -22.39 0.55
CA GLU A 56 -14.79 -21.64 0.25
C GLU A 56 -15.53 -21.20 1.54
N ASN A 57 -16.08 -19.99 1.51
CA ASN A 57 -16.73 -19.25 2.60
C ASN A 57 -15.81 -18.90 3.78
N SER A 58 -14.48 -19.08 3.66
CA SER A 58 -13.56 -18.57 4.67
C SER A 58 -13.24 -17.09 4.46
N GLU A 59 -12.83 -16.45 5.55
CA GLU A 59 -12.23 -15.12 5.51
C GLU A 59 -10.74 -15.24 5.14
N LEU A 60 -10.22 -14.28 4.38
CA LEU A 60 -8.80 -14.20 4.06
C LEU A 60 -8.27 -12.81 4.44
N ALA A 61 -7.30 -12.76 5.35
CA ALA A 61 -6.62 -11.53 5.75
C ALA A 61 -5.23 -11.46 5.11
N LEU A 62 -4.89 -10.30 4.57
CA LEU A 62 -3.64 -10.03 3.86
C LEU A 62 -3.04 -8.73 4.36
N ALA A 63 -1.72 -8.69 4.46
CA ALA A 63 -0.98 -7.45 4.61
C ALA A 63 -0.05 -7.25 3.41
N CYS A 64 0.10 -6.01 2.99
CA CYS A 64 1.12 -5.59 2.05
C CYS A 64 2.08 -4.66 2.77
N VAL A 65 3.36 -4.93 2.64
CA VAL A 65 4.41 -4.19 3.32
C VAL A 65 5.41 -3.67 2.30
N SER A 66 5.76 -2.40 2.44
CA SER A 66 6.86 -1.76 1.75
C SER A 66 7.77 -1.11 2.79
N GLU A 67 9.06 -1.38 2.74
CA GLU A 67 10.04 -0.83 3.69
C GLU A 67 10.67 0.46 3.15
N GLY A 68 11.00 1.41 4.04
CA GLY A 68 11.66 2.65 3.65
C GLY A 68 10.73 3.65 2.96
N GLY A 69 11.29 4.48 2.10
CA GLY A 69 10.54 5.52 1.41
C GLY A 69 10.61 6.86 2.13
N ASN A 70 10.69 7.92 1.35
CA ASN A 70 10.34 9.27 1.77
C ASN A 70 9.85 10.03 0.52
N PRO A 71 8.59 10.51 0.48
CA PRO A 71 7.54 10.38 1.50
C PRO A 71 7.04 8.94 1.72
N LYS A 72 6.05 8.73 2.60
CA LYS A 72 5.42 7.41 2.81
C LYS A 72 4.91 6.84 1.48
N PRO A 73 5.27 5.60 1.09
CA PRO A 73 4.72 4.98 -0.11
C PRO A 73 3.23 4.70 0.03
N THR A 74 2.49 4.78 -1.08
CA THR A 74 1.06 4.49 -1.13
C THR A 74 0.85 3.05 -1.54
N LEU A 75 0.04 2.31 -0.78
CA LEU A 75 -0.30 0.91 -1.03
C LEU A 75 -1.81 0.79 -1.29
N THR A 76 -2.18 0.27 -2.45
CA THR A 76 -3.58 0.04 -2.86
C THR A 76 -3.81 -1.40 -3.25
N TRP A 77 -5.06 -1.86 -3.19
CA TRP A 77 -5.41 -3.25 -3.49
C TRP A 77 -6.36 -3.38 -4.67
N GLU A 78 -6.18 -4.45 -5.44
CA GLU A 78 -7.09 -4.82 -6.52
C GLU A 78 -7.36 -6.33 -6.52
N VAL A 79 -8.61 -6.71 -6.82
CA VAL A 79 -9.02 -8.10 -7.06
C VAL A 79 -9.35 -8.29 -8.53
N LEU A 80 -8.55 -9.11 -9.20
CA LEU A 80 -8.74 -9.48 -10.60
C LEU A 80 -9.27 -10.91 -10.68
N LEU A 81 -10.53 -11.07 -11.05
CA LEU A 81 -11.12 -12.39 -11.32
C LEU A 81 -10.46 -13.02 -12.55
N SER A 82 -10.59 -14.34 -12.66
CA SER A 82 -10.14 -15.09 -13.83
C SER A 82 -10.72 -14.51 -15.14
N PRO A 83 -9.92 -14.35 -16.21
CA PRO A 83 -10.38 -13.72 -17.47
C PRO A 83 -11.60 -14.40 -18.13
N GLY A 84 -11.85 -15.67 -17.83
CA GLY A 84 -13.00 -16.42 -18.32
C GLY A 84 -14.31 -16.15 -17.57
N ILE A 85 -14.30 -15.31 -16.54
CA ILE A 85 -15.48 -14.98 -15.73
C ILE A 85 -16.10 -13.68 -16.26
N ASP A 86 -17.24 -13.80 -16.95
CA ASP A 86 -18.06 -12.65 -17.33
C ASP A 86 -18.96 -12.23 -16.16
N ARG A 87 -18.64 -11.08 -15.57
CA ARG A 87 -19.34 -10.50 -14.42
C ARG A 87 -20.80 -10.18 -14.71
N HIS A 88 -21.12 -9.76 -15.94
CA HIS A 88 -22.48 -9.38 -16.33
C HIS A 88 -23.33 -10.61 -16.63
N ALA A 89 -22.76 -11.60 -17.33
CA ALA A 89 -23.46 -12.84 -17.62
C ALA A 89 -23.74 -13.67 -16.36
N GLN A 90 -22.80 -13.68 -15.40
CA GLN A 90 -22.91 -14.46 -14.15
C GLN A 90 -23.58 -13.69 -12.99
N LYS A 91 -24.01 -12.44 -13.20
CA LYS A 91 -24.61 -11.56 -12.17
C LYS A 91 -23.77 -11.50 -10.88
N ILE A 92 -22.45 -11.38 -11.03
CA ILE A 92 -21.53 -11.33 -9.89
C ILE A 92 -21.66 -9.96 -9.21
N SER A 93 -22.00 -9.96 -7.91
CA SER A 93 -22.09 -8.74 -7.09
C SER A 93 -20.73 -8.05 -7.00
N SER A 94 -20.72 -6.70 -6.96
CA SER A 94 -19.48 -5.93 -6.74
C SER A 94 -18.84 -6.25 -5.39
N GLU A 95 -19.63 -6.67 -4.40
CA GLU A 95 -19.20 -7.07 -3.06
C GLU A 95 -18.14 -8.18 -3.08
N VAL A 96 -18.15 -9.04 -4.11
CA VAL A 96 -17.16 -10.12 -4.30
C VAL A 96 -15.75 -9.55 -4.55
N LEU A 97 -15.64 -8.32 -5.02
CA LEU A 97 -14.36 -7.66 -5.31
C LEU A 97 -13.93 -6.72 -4.19
N GLU A 98 -14.80 -6.49 -3.22
CA GLU A 98 -14.60 -5.50 -2.17
C GLU A 98 -13.73 -6.08 -1.06
N LEU A 99 -12.53 -5.52 -0.94
CA LEU A 99 -11.63 -5.75 0.17
C LEU A 99 -11.93 -4.75 1.29
N GLN A 100 -12.04 -5.24 2.52
CA GLN A 100 -12.23 -4.40 3.70
C GLN A 100 -10.87 -4.00 4.28
N GLU A 101 -10.54 -2.70 4.24
CA GLU A 101 -9.33 -2.19 4.88
C GLU A 101 -9.39 -2.34 6.41
N ILE A 102 -8.33 -2.89 6.99
CA ILE A 102 -8.14 -3.00 8.43
C ILE A 102 -7.34 -1.77 8.89
N LYS A 103 -8.04 -0.75 9.36
CA LYS A 103 -7.41 0.48 9.89
C LYS A 103 -6.82 0.22 11.27
N LYS A 104 -5.54 0.56 11.46
CA LYS A 104 -4.86 0.46 12.77
C LYS A 104 -4.71 1.84 13.39
N ASP A 105 -4.74 1.91 14.73
CA ASP A 105 -4.52 3.19 15.43
C ASP A 105 -3.15 3.82 15.13
N LYS A 106 -2.15 2.99 14.76
CA LYS A 106 -0.83 3.46 14.31
C LYS A 106 -0.86 4.33 13.06
N ASP A 107 -1.92 4.27 12.25
CA ASP A 107 -2.08 5.14 11.08
C ASP A 107 -2.36 6.61 11.46
N LYS A 108 -2.67 6.89 12.73
CA LYS A 108 -2.86 8.24 13.26
C LYS A 108 -1.56 8.92 13.68
N GLU A 109 -0.48 8.16 13.85
CA GLU A 109 0.83 8.73 14.20
C GLU A 109 1.45 9.44 13.00
N PRO A 110 2.19 10.54 13.21
CA PRO A 110 2.88 11.22 12.13
C PRO A 110 3.88 10.25 11.48
N TYR A 111 3.96 10.30 10.15
CA TYR A 111 4.88 9.45 9.41
C TYR A 111 6.32 9.71 9.84
N LYS A 112 7.01 8.65 10.22
CA LYS A 112 8.44 8.67 10.49
C LYS A 112 9.18 8.29 9.22
N ILE A 113 10.11 9.13 8.78
CA ILE A 113 10.90 8.90 7.57
C ILE A 113 11.53 7.50 7.61
N ASN A 114 11.44 6.79 6.49
CA ASN A 114 11.91 5.41 6.30
C ASN A 114 11.19 4.32 7.09
N ALA A 115 10.07 4.63 7.77
CA ALA A 115 9.26 3.62 8.46
C ALA A 115 8.52 2.65 7.50
N GLY A 116 8.46 2.96 6.20
CA GLY A 116 7.69 2.16 5.26
C GLY A 116 6.20 2.48 5.26
N ALA A 117 5.45 1.60 4.58
CA ALA A 117 4.01 1.55 4.65
C ALA A 117 3.56 0.10 4.83
N ILE A 118 2.48 -0.07 5.57
CA ILE A 118 1.77 -1.34 5.72
C ILE A 118 0.30 -1.04 5.41
N SER A 119 -0.31 -1.86 4.56
CA SER A 119 -1.75 -1.84 4.29
C SER A 119 -2.31 -3.23 4.52
N GLU A 120 -3.36 -3.32 5.33
CA GLU A 120 -3.99 -4.60 5.68
C GLU A 120 -5.43 -4.61 5.17
N VAL A 121 -5.80 -5.73 4.57
CA VAL A 121 -7.14 -5.93 4.02
C VAL A 121 -7.67 -7.30 4.40
N LYS A 122 -9.00 -7.41 4.38
CA LYS A 122 -9.72 -8.63 4.58
C LYS A 122 -10.68 -8.85 3.40
N LEU A 123 -10.63 -10.04 2.81
CA LEU A 123 -11.70 -10.55 1.97
C LEU A 123 -12.70 -11.28 2.88
N PRO A 124 -13.93 -10.76 3.09
CA PRO A 124 -14.84 -11.29 4.10
C PRO A 124 -15.37 -12.69 3.79
N ALA A 125 -15.46 -13.05 2.52
CA ALA A 125 -15.91 -14.37 2.12
C ALA A 125 -15.27 -14.77 0.78
N VAL A 126 -14.56 -15.89 0.80
CA VAL A 126 -13.95 -16.47 -0.40
C VAL A 126 -14.95 -17.41 -1.07
N PHE A 127 -15.52 -17.00 -2.19
CA PHE A 127 -16.38 -17.83 -3.04
C PHE A 127 -15.62 -18.55 -4.15
N ARG A 128 -16.22 -19.59 -4.74
CA ARG A 128 -15.69 -20.33 -5.90
C ARG A 128 -15.30 -19.46 -7.10
N VAL A 129 -15.97 -18.33 -7.31
CA VAL A 129 -15.64 -17.34 -8.36
C VAL A 129 -14.24 -16.73 -8.19
N HIS A 130 -13.67 -16.78 -6.98
CA HIS A 130 -12.30 -16.33 -6.72
C HIS A 130 -11.24 -17.37 -7.10
N HIS A 131 -11.62 -18.59 -7.52
CA HIS A 131 -10.64 -19.56 -7.98
C HIS A 131 -9.89 -19.01 -9.21
N ASN A 132 -8.55 -19.06 -9.16
CA ASN A 132 -7.63 -18.41 -10.09
C ASN A 132 -7.75 -16.87 -10.17
N ALA A 133 -8.43 -16.24 -9.22
CA ALA A 133 -8.40 -14.78 -9.07
C ALA A 133 -7.05 -14.34 -8.48
N ARG A 134 -6.59 -13.16 -8.91
CA ARG A 134 -5.41 -12.51 -8.35
C ARG A 134 -5.81 -11.41 -7.39
N ILE A 135 -5.18 -11.40 -6.21
CA ILE A 135 -5.20 -10.24 -5.31
C ILE A 135 -3.85 -9.54 -5.46
N LEU A 136 -3.87 -8.27 -5.82
CA LEU A 136 -2.69 -7.45 -6.05
C LEU A 136 -2.62 -6.35 -5.00
N CYS A 137 -1.44 -6.17 -4.42
CA CYS A 137 -1.05 -4.93 -3.79
C CYS A 137 -0.21 -4.13 -4.79
N ILE A 138 -0.57 -2.88 -5.01
CA ILE A 138 0.12 -1.95 -5.90
C ILE A 138 0.76 -0.87 -5.03
N MET A 139 2.05 -0.65 -5.25
CA MET A 139 2.83 0.39 -4.58
C MET A 139 3.12 1.54 -5.56
N GLU A 140 2.81 2.75 -5.10
CA GLU A 140 3.16 4.01 -5.76
C GLU A 140 4.12 4.84 -4.89
N HIS A 141 5.11 5.46 -5.53
CA HIS A 141 6.02 6.39 -4.85
C HIS A 141 6.67 7.34 -5.88
N PRO A 142 6.91 8.63 -5.55
CA PRO A 142 7.44 9.62 -6.49
C PRO A 142 8.82 9.30 -7.09
N THR A 143 9.62 8.46 -6.42
CA THR A 143 10.93 8.04 -6.93
C THR A 143 10.86 6.92 -7.95
N LEU A 144 9.70 6.29 -8.13
CA LEU A 144 9.53 5.13 -9.00
C LEU A 144 9.04 5.57 -10.38
N LYS A 145 9.71 5.09 -11.44
CA LYS A 145 9.30 5.35 -12.82
C LYS A 145 8.03 4.59 -13.22
N VAL A 146 7.77 3.47 -12.55
CA VAL A 146 6.65 2.57 -12.80
C VAL A 146 6.16 2.05 -11.45
N ARG A 147 4.85 1.81 -11.34
CA ARG A 147 4.25 1.17 -10.16
C ARG A 147 4.84 -0.22 -9.96
N GLN A 148 5.09 -0.57 -8.70
CA GLN A 148 5.51 -1.92 -8.33
C GLN A 148 4.32 -2.67 -7.73
N ASN A 149 4.33 -3.99 -7.74
CA ASN A 149 3.25 -4.76 -7.16
C ASN A 149 3.75 -6.07 -6.53
N ALA A 150 2.93 -6.60 -5.64
CA ALA A 150 3.02 -7.96 -5.15
C ALA A 150 1.65 -8.61 -5.31
N SER A 151 1.62 -9.90 -5.69
CA SER A 151 0.35 -10.57 -5.98
C SER A 151 0.34 -12.01 -5.51
N ILE A 152 -0.86 -12.48 -5.18
CA ILE A 152 -1.17 -13.89 -4.99
C ILE A 152 -2.24 -14.33 -5.98
N LEU A 153 -2.30 -15.63 -6.21
CA LEU A 153 -3.33 -16.33 -6.95
C LEU A 153 -4.07 -17.25 -5.99
N LEU A 154 -5.40 -17.18 -5.99
CA LEU A 154 -6.23 -17.95 -5.08
C LEU A 154 -6.57 -19.32 -5.69
N ASP A 155 -6.28 -20.39 -4.93
CA ASP A 155 -6.75 -21.74 -5.19
C ASP A 155 -7.89 -22.06 -4.23
N VAL A 156 -9.12 -21.81 -4.67
CA VAL A 156 -10.31 -22.08 -3.85
C VAL A 156 -10.67 -23.56 -3.88
N GLN A 157 -10.77 -24.19 -2.71
CA GLN A 157 -11.08 -25.60 -2.49
C GLN A 157 -12.44 -25.80 -1.78
#